data_AF-S7VLK1-F1
#
_entry.id   AF-S7VLK1-F1
#
_cell.length_a   1.000
_cell.length_b   1.000
_cell.length_c   1.000
_cell.angle_alpha   90.00
_cell.angle_beta   90.00
_cell.angle_gamma   90.00
#
_symmetry.space_group_name_H-M   'P 1'
#
loop_
_entity.id
_entity.type
_entity.pdbx_description
1 polymer ?
#
loop_
_entity_poly.entity_id
_entity_poly.type
_entity_poly.pdbx_seq_one_letter_code
_entity_poly.pdbx_strand_id
1 'polypeptide(L)'
;MKRLFTLLLLIPLFSFSQESFEKQLDSISTSEEATAFLKENKPKQGKLSIYNKEKHKTRLADDLFNLSKGGKKVTRTDFKKTFYKVVDKSDVDHFKFNIIVIDASKTSEEEAKLKREKVFALYQQGYKFKDLAKHHSSGNTAKTKGDTGWIKAGDMPLAFDAVAIHENHDIGDIFPIDDVENKKYYLVLKTENRTPIEEITVLKFTEDIE
;
A
#
# COMPACT_ATOMS: atom_id res chain seq x y z
N MET A 1 -32.06 65.36 29.88
CA MET A 1 -31.90 64.01 29.31
C MET A 1 -30.66 64.00 28.41
N LYS A 2 -29.51 63.51 28.89
CA LYS A 2 -28.28 63.39 28.10
C LYS A 2 -28.21 61.94 27.58
N ARG A 3 -28.29 61.74 26.26
CA ARG A 3 -28.12 60.42 25.63
C ARG A 3 -26.63 60.18 25.39
N LEU A 4 -26.08 59.17 26.06
CA LEU A 4 -24.72 58.68 25.87
C LEU A 4 -24.70 57.87 24.57
N PHE A 5 -23.87 58.27 23.60
CA PHE A 5 -23.68 57.55 22.34
C PHE A 5 -22.49 56.60 22.52
N THR A 6 -22.76 55.31 22.72
CA THR A 6 -21.70 54.29 22.86
C THR A 6 -21.21 53.92 21.46
N LEU A 7 -20.01 54.38 21.11
CA LEU A 7 -19.34 54.04 19.85
C LEU A 7 -18.77 52.61 19.97
N LEU A 8 -19.41 51.63 19.33
CA LEU A 8 -18.88 50.27 19.21
C LEU A 8 -17.75 50.25 18.17
N LEU A 9 -16.50 50.20 18.64
CA LEU A 9 -15.34 49.91 17.80
C LEU A 9 -15.37 48.41 17.44
N LEU A 10 -15.78 48.11 16.20
CA LEU A 10 -15.59 46.82 15.57
C LEU A 10 -14.09 46.62 15.32
N ILE A 11 -13.44 45.87 16.20
CA ILE A 11 -12.09 45.36 15.96
C ILE A 11 -12.21 44.23 14.93
N PRO A 12 -11.54 44.31 13.77
CA PRO A 12 -11.50 43.18 12.85
C PRO A 12 -10.70 42.06 13.52
N LEU A 13 -11.38 40.94 13.79
CA LEU A 13 -10.72 39.69 14.15
C LEU A 13 -9.92 39.23 12.93
N PHE A 14 -8.63 39.52 12.91
CA PHE A 14 -7.72 38.93 11.93
C PHE A 14 -7.66 37.42 12.20
N SER A 15 -8.19 36.64 11.25
CA SER A 15 -8.12 35.18 11.22
C SER A 15 -6.67 34.70 11.07
N PHE A 16 -5.90 34.68 12.16
CA PHE A 16 -4.51 34.17 12.21
C PHE A 16 -4.40 32.63 12.30
N SER A 17 -5.52 31.92 12.31
CA SER A 17 -5.55 30.47 12.56
C SER A 17 -5.04 29.63 11.38
N GLN A 18 -5.30 30.04 10.12
CA GLN A 18 -4.95 29.21 8.95
C GLN A 18 -3.44 29.17 8.63
N GLU A 19 -2.68 30.24 8.92
CA GLU A 19 -1.23 30.24 8.67
C GLU A 19 -0.45 29.32 9.62
N SER A 20 -0.95 29.06 10.84
CA SER A 20 -0.23 28.25 11.82
C SER A 20 -0.29 26.76 11.46
N PHE A 21 -1.40 26.30 10.88
CA PHE A 21 -1.61 24.90 10.57
C PHE A 21 -0.81 24.43 9.36
N GLU A 22 -0.77 25.22 8.27
CA GLU A 22 0.09 24.88 7.13
C GLU A 22 1.56 24.84 7.54
N LYS A 23 2.00 25.72 8.45
CA LYS A 23 3.36 25.70 9.01
C LYS A 23 3.63 24.43 9.83
N GLN A 24 2.65 23.92 10.57
CA GLN A 24 2.76 22.63 11.28
C GLN A 24 2.87 21.45 10.31
N LEU A 25 2.08 21.44 9.23
CA LEU A 25 2.22 20.44 8.17
C LEU A 25 3.58 20.52 7.48
N ASP A 26 4.10 21.74 7.27
CA ASP A 26 5.37 21.96 6.61
C ASP A 26 6.55 21.44 7.44
N SER A 27 6.46 21.44 8.78
CA SER A 27 7.50 20.90 9.66
C SER A 27 7.61 19.37 9.65
N ILE A 28 6.56 18.66 9.21
CA ILE A 28 6.55 17.18 9.17
C ILE A 28 7.46 16.69 8.05
N SER A 29 8.56 16.04 8.40
CA SER A 29 9.59 15.59 7.46
C SER A 29 9.76 14.07 7.43
N THR A 30 9.18 13.36 8.40
CA THR A 30 9.32 11.90 8.54
C THR A 30 7.97 11.19 8.63
N SER A 31 7.97 9.88 8.35
CA SER A 31 6.79 9.03 8.50
C SER A 31 6.37 8.90 9.97
N GLU A 32 7.33 8.95 10.88
CA GLU A 32 7.14 8.92 12.34
C GLU A 32 6.44 10.19 12.82
N GLU A 33 6.93 11.36 12.41
CA GLU A 33 6.30 12.65 12.70
C GLU A 33 4.89 12.72 12.10
N ALA A 34 4.71 12.26 10.87
CA ALA A 34 3.39 12.20 10.25
C ALA A 34 2.43 11.30 11.05
N THR A 35 2.93 10.17 11.56
CA THR A 35 2.15 9.25 12.40
C THR A 35 1.81 9.89 13.75
N ALA A 36 2.75 10.60 14.38
CA ALA A 36 2.52 11.33 15.62
C ALA A 36 1.47 12.45 15.42
N PHE A 37 1.62 13.24 14.36
CA PHE A 37 0.69 14.29 13.97
C PHE A 37 -0.74 13.77 13.79
N LEU A 38 -0.91 12.61 13.13
CA LEU A 38 -2.22 11.99 12.93
C LEU A 38 -2.88 11.49 14.24
N LYS A 39 -2.08 11.09 15.24
CA LYS A 39 -2.59 10.71 16.56
C LYS A 39 -3.14 11.93 17.32
N GLU A 40 -2.45 13.06 17.22
CA GLU A 40 -2.83 14.30 17.90
C GLU A 40 -4.02 15.01 17.21
N ASN A 41 -4.07 15.01 15.87
CA ASN A 41 -5.01 15.82 15.08
C ASN A 41 -6.25 15.07 14.59
N LYS A 42 -6.69 14.04 15.34
CA LYS A 42 -7.83 13.16 15.05
C LYS A 42 -7.72 12.43 13.68
N PRO A 43 -7.60 11.10 13.66
CA PRO A 43 -7.39 10.32 12.42
C PRO A 43 -8.53 10.38 11.39
N LYS A 44 -9.67 11.00 11.71
CA LYS A 44 -10.77 11.19 10.74
C LYS A 44 -10.42 12.19 9.64
N GLN A 45 -9.51 13.13 9.92
CA GLN A 45 -9.16 14.20 8.98
C GLN A 45 -7.90 13.88 8.17
N GLY A 46 -7.06 12.94 8.60
CA GLY A 46 -5.85 12.59 7.86
C GLY A 46 -5.52 11.11 7.81
N LYS A 47 -4.72 10.74 6.82
CA LYS A 47 -4.26 9.37 6.57
C LYS A 47 -2.87 9.39 5.93
N LEU A 48 -1.99 8.52 6.42
CA LEU A 48 -0.74 8.19 5.74
C LEU A 48 -1.01 7.09 4.70
N SER A 49 -0.60 7.29 3.46
CA SER A 49 -0.81 6.33 2.37
C SER A 49 0.45 6.18 1.54
N ILE A 50 0.79 4.93 1.22
CA ILE A 50 1.88 4.61 0.30
C ILE A 50 1.31 4.54 -1.12
N TYR A 51 1.92 5.27 -2.04
CA TYR A 51 1.64 5.18 -3.47
C TYR A 51 2.81 4.48 -4.13
N ASN A 52 2.53 3.33 -4.73
CA ASN A 52 3.43 2.63 -5.64
C ASN A 52 3.15 3.09 -7.09
N LYS A 53 4.21 3.46 -7.83
CA LYS A 53 4.11 4.05 -9.19
C LYS A 53 3.50 3.10 -10.21
N GLU A 54 3.69 1.80 -10.08
CA GLU A 54 3.09 0.81 -10.97
C GLU A 54 1.60 0.59 -10.69
N LYS A 55 1.18 0.76 -9.44
CA LYS A 55 -0.21 0.54 -9.03
C LYS A 55 -1.11 1.77 -9.17
N HIS A 56 -0.59 2.97 -8.92
CA HIS A 56 -1.39 4.19 -8.85
C HIS A 56 -1.18 5.08 -10.08
N LYS A 57 -2.00 4.87 -11.12
CA LYS A 57 -1.94 5.60 -12.41
C LYS A 57 -3.00 6.71 -12.54
N THR A 58 -3.26 7.42 -11.45
CA THR A 58 -4.24 8.53 -11.44
C THR A 58 -3.52 9.85 -11.61
N ARG A 59 -4.19 10.87 -12.19
CA ARG A 59 -3.62 12.22 -12.31
C ARG A 59 -3.09 12.77 -10.98
N LEU A 60 -3.81 12.52 -9.88
CA LEU A 60 -3.34 12.90 -8.55
C LEU A 60 -2.04 12.18 -8.18
N ALA A 61 -1.95 10.87 -8.40
CA ALA A 61 -0.74 10.11 -8.13
C ALA A 61 0.43 10.61 -8.99
N ASP A 62 0.22 10.86 -10.29
CA ASP A 62 1.24 11.42 -11.18
C ASP A 62 1.73 12.77 -10.68
N ASP A 63 0.80 13.66 -10.29
CA ASP A 63 1.12 14.95 -9.70
C ASP A 63 1.96 14.80 -8.41
N LEU A 64 1.69 13.78 -7.59
CA LEU A 64 2.40 13.51 -6.34
C LEU A 64 3.79 12.89 -6.58
N PHE A 65 3.95 12.00 -7.57
CA PHE A 65 5.25 11.44 -7.93
C PHE A 65 6.19 12.50 -8.50
N ASN A 66 5.66 13.54 -9.14
CA ASN A 66 6.46 14.67 -9.63
C ASN A 66 6.95 15.61 -8.51
N LEU A 67 6.46 15.47 -7.28
CA LEU A 67 6.96 16.24 -6.14
C LEU A 67 8.22 15.61 -5.56
N SER A 68 9.10 16.47 -5.03
CA SER A 68 10.19 16.04 -4.16
C SER A 68 9.66 15.65 -2.78
N LYS A 69 10.47 14.93 -1.99
CA LYS A 69 10.25 14.78 -0.56
C LYS A 69 10.07 16.16 0.10
N GLY A 70 9.10 16.28 0.99
CA GLY A 70 8.66 17.54 1.61
C GLY A 70 7.64 18.34 0.79
N GLY A 71 7.54 18.09 -0.52
CA GLY A 71 6.63 18.77 -1.43
C GLY A 71 5.16 18.53 -1.07
N LYS A 72 4.31 19.51 -1.36
CA LYS A 72 2.87 19.46 -1.08
C LYS A 72 2.02 19.78 -2.29
N LYS A 73 0.88 19.11 -2.39
CA LYS A 73 -0.22 19.45 -3.30
C LYS A 73 -1.46 19.72 -2.48
N VAL A 74 -2.20 20.77 -2.85
CA VAL A 74 -3.46 21.12 -2.22
C VAL A 74 -4.57 20.98 -3.25
N THR A 75 -5.67 20.33 -2.86
CA THR A 75 -6.90 20.30 -3.64
C THR A 75 -8.01 20.95 -2.84
N ARG A 76 -8.82 21.77 -3.50
CA ARG A 76 -9.91 22.51 -2.87
C ARG A 76 -11.24 22.18 -3.57
N THR A 77 -12.26 21.93 -2.77
CA THR A 77 -13.67 21.96 -3.18
C THR A 77 -14.36 23.10 -2.43
N ASP A 78 -15.65 23.31 -2.68
CA ASP A 78 -16.42 24.37 -1.99
C ASP A 78 -16.49 24.15 -0.47
N PHE A 79 -16.41 22.89 -0.03
CA PHE A 79 -16.57 22.51 1.38
C PHE A 79 -15.29 22.03 2.03
N LYS A 80 -14.26 21.65 1.26
CA LYS A 80 -13.10 20.94 1.81
C LYS A 80 -11.79 21.40 1.18
N LYS A 81 -10.77 21.52 2.02
CA LYS A 81 -9.38 21.69 1.60
C LYS A 81 -8.60 20.45 2.00
N THR A 82 -7.97 19.80 1.02
CA THR A 82 -7.17 18.60 1.25
C THR A 82 -5.71 18.86 0.89
N PHE A 83 -4.83 18.60 1.84
CA PHE A 83 -3.38 18.63 1.71
C PHE A 83 -2.86 17.22 1.46
N TYR A 84 -1.91 17.11 0.54
CA TYR A 84 -1.14 15.91 0.27
C TYR A 84 0.33 16.28 0.36
N LYS A 85 1.02 15.83 1.39
CA LYS A 85 2.46 16.07 1.57
C LYS A 85 3.24 14.78 1.35
N VAL A 86 4.22 14.81 0.47
CA VAL A 86 5.15 13.70 0.27
C VAL A 86 6.13 13.71 1.43
N VAL A 87 5.99 12.77 2.37
CA VAL A 87 6.87 12.67 3.54
C VAL A 87 8.04 11.73 3.29
N ASP A 88 7.90 10.80 2.34
CA ASP A 88 9.00 9.97 1.90
C ASP A 88 8.89 9.63 0.42
N LYS A 89 10.04 9.39 -0.21
CA LYS A 89 10.17 9.04 -1.62
C LYS A 89 11.43 8.21 -1.81
N SER A 90 11.28 6.99 -2.31
CA SER A 90 12.37 6.04 -2.49
C SER A 90 12.02 4.99 -3.54
N ASP A 91 13.04 4.34 -4.11
CA ASP A 91 12.84 3.14 -4.92
C ASP A 91 12.85 1.92 -3.99
N VAL A 92 11.79 1.10 -4.08
CA VAL A 92 11.62 -0.09 -3.26
C VAL A 92 11.57 -1.31 -4.17
N ASP A 93 12.31 -2.34 -3.79
CA ASP A 93 12.36 -3.60 -4.55
C ASP A 93 11.01 -4.31 -4.49
N HIS A 94 10.45 -4.56 -5.67
CA HIS A 94 9.25 -5.35 -5.83
C HIS A 94 9.50 -6.59 -6.69
N PHE A 95 8.63 -7.56 -6.49
CA PHE A 95 8.65 -8.87 -7.07
C PHE A 95 7.23 -9.20 -7.56
N LYS A 96 7.14 -10.07 -8.56
CA LYS A 96 5.86 -10.52 -9.09
C LYS A 96 5.91 -12.01 -9.39
N PHE A 97 4.88 -12.70 -8.94
CA PHE A 97 4.76 -14.15 -9.05
C PHE A 97 3.35 -14.51 -9.52
N ASN A 98 3.24 -15.72 -10.07
CA ASN A 98 1.97 -16.44 -10.04
C ASN A 98 2.05 -17.51 -8.95
N ILE A 99 1.03 -17.61 -8.09
CA ILE A 99 1.01 -18.57 -6.99
C ILE A 99 -0.27 -19.42 -6.98
N ILE A 100 -0.12 -20.67 -6.56
CA ILE A 100 -1.22 -21.56 -6.19
C ILE A 100 -1.11 -21.80 -4.69
N VAL A 101 -2.11 -21.38 -3.94
CA VAL A 101 -2.17 -21.50 -2.48
C VAL A 101 -3.03 -22.71 -2.14
N ILE A 102 -2.46 -23.67 -1.44
CA ILE A 102 -3.17 -24.78 -0.84
C ILE A 102 -3.37 -24.48 0.65
N ASP A 103 -4.63 -24.32 1.06
CA ASP A 103 -5.02 -24.05 2.44
C ASP A 103 -5.22 -25.38 3.18
N ALA A 104 -4.43 -25.60 4.23
CA ALA A 104 -4.46 -26.79 5.08
C ALA A 104 -5.12 -26.54 6.44
N SER A 105 -5.94 -25.50 6.58
CA SER A 105 -6.69 -25.22 7.82
C SER A 105 -7.63 -26.35 8.23
N LYS A 106 -8.04 -27.20 7.29
CA LYS A 106 -9.00 -28.31 7.48
C LYS A 106 -8.46 -29.70 7.07
N THR A 107 -7.18 -29.80 6.71
CA THR A 107 -6.54 -31.04 6.21
C THR A 107 -5.19 -31.23 6.90
N SER A 108 -4.54 -32.38 6.71
CA SER A 108 -3.17 -32.55 7.18
C SER A 108 -2.16 -31.79 6.29
N GLU A 109 -0.96 -31.60 6.80
CA GLU A 109 0.17 -31.04 6.03
C GLU A 109 0.52 -31.95 4.85
N GLU A 110 0.57 -33.25 5.07
CA GLU A 110 0.87 -34.26 4.06
C GLU A 110 -0.18 -34.22 2.94
N GLU A 111 -1.46 -34.11 3.28
CA GLU A 111 -2.53 -33.99 2.29
C GLU A 111 -2.38 -32.71 1.43
N ALA A 112 -1.98 -31.60 2.04
CA ALA A 112 -1.77 -30.35 1.34
C ALA A 112 -0.55 -30.43 0.39
N LYS A 113 0.55 -31.04 0.85
CA LYS A 113 1.75 -31.30 0.03
C LYS A 113 1.44 -32.23 -1.14
N LEU A 114 0.72 -33.32 -0.90
CA LEU A 114 0.26 -34.23 -1.95
C LEU A 114 -0.65 -33.52 -2.97
N LYS A 115 -1.52 -32.62 -2.52
CA LYS A 115 -2.35 -31.81 -3.42
C LYS A 115 -1.50 -30.87 -4.27
N ARG A 116 -0.51 -30.20 -3.68
CA ARG A 116 0.44 -29.35 -4.42
C ARG A 116 1.21 -30.16 -5.47
N GLU A 117 1.72 -31.33 -5.11
CA GLU A 117 2.45 -32.22 -6.02
C GLU A 117 1.58 -32.66 -7.20
N LYS A 118 0.31 -33.00 -6.97
CA LYS A 118 -0.65 -33.30 -8.04
C LYS A 118 -0.82 -32.11 -9.00
N VAL A 119 -0.92 -30.90 -8.47
CA VAL A 119 -1.03 -29.69 -9.30
C VAL A 119 0.26 -29.44 -10.09
N PHE A 120 1.42 -29.65 -9.48
CA PHE A 120 2.70 -29.55 -10.19
C PHE A 120 2.81 -30.61 -11.30
N ALA A 121 2.37 -31.84 -11.06
CA ALA A 121 2.34 -32.88 -12.09
C ALA A 121 1.44 -32.51 -13.27
N LEU A 122 0.29 -31.86 -13.04
CA LEU A 122 -0.56 -31.32 -14.11
C LEU A 122 0.18 -30.22 -14.88
N TYR A 123 0.90 -29.32 -14.21
CA TYR A 123 1.71 -28.32 -14.90
C TYR A 123 2.75 -28.98 -15.84
N GLN A 124 3.44 -30.02 -15.36
CA GLN A 124 4.41 -30.78 -16.16
C GLN A 124 3.79 -31.49 -17.37
N GLN A 125 2.48 -31.78 -17.35
CA GLN A 125 1.75 -32.30 -18.50
C GLN A 125 1.36 -31.23 -19.54
N GLY A 126 1.75 -29.96 -19.33
CA GLY A 126 1.51 -28.86 -20.26
C GLY A 126 0.28 -28.00 -19.94
N TYR A 127 -0.39 -28.22 -18.80
CA TYR A 127 -1.47 -27.34 -18.38
C TYR A 127 -0.93 -25.97 -17.98
N LYS A 128 -1.64 -24.90 -18.38
CA LYS A 128 -1.21 -23.53 -18.07
C LYS A 128 -1.33 -23.26 -16.57
N PHE A 129 -0.28 -22.69 -15.98
CA PHE A 129 -0.24 -22.34 -14.55
C PHE A 129 -1.45 -21.50 -14.11
N LYS A 130 -1.87 -20.53 -14.93
CA LYS A 130 -3.03 -19.66 -14.65
C LYS A 130 -4.35 -20.43 -14.54
N ASP A 131 -4.53 -21.47 -15.34
CA ASP A 131 -5.72 -22.32 -15.29
C ASP A 131 -5.67 -23.21 -14.04
N LEU A 132 -4.51 -23.78 -13.74
CA LEU A 132 -4.30 -24.53 -12.50
C LEU A 132 -4.56 -23.67 -11.25
N ALA A 133 -4.07 -22.44 -11.23
CA ALA A 133 -4.30 -21.50 -10.13
C ALA A 133 -5.79 -21.19 -9.96
N LYS A 134 -6.50 -20.95 -11.07
CA LYS A 134 -7.95 -20.72 -11.05
C LYS A 134 -8.74 -21.88 -10.43
N HIS A 135 -8.32 -23.12 -10.68
CA HIS A 135 -9.03 -24.33 -10.26
C HIS A 135 -8.59 -24.88 -8.90
N HIS A 136 -7.33 -24.69 -8.50
CA HIS A 136 -6.75 -25.36 -7.34
C HIS A 136 -6.33 -24.41 -6.21
N SER A 137 -6.17 -23.11 -6.49
CA SER A 137 -5.74 -22.14 -5.48
C SER A 137 -6.89 -21.76 -4.53
N SER A 138 -6.54 -21.37 -3.31
CA SER A 138 -7.47 -20.85 -2.31
C SER A 138 -7.63 -19.32 -2.38
N GLY A 139 -8.81 -18.81 -2.05
CA GLY A 139 -9.03 -17.38 -1.79
C GLY A 139 -8.88 -16.45 -3.01
N ASN A 140 -8.21 -15.31 -2.81
CA ASN A 140 -8.10 -14.26 -3.83
C ASN A 140 -7.23 -14.67 -5.03
N THR A 141 -6.20 -15.47 -4.81
CA THR A 141 -5.26 -15.90 -5.86
C THR A 141 -5.94 -16.77 -6.91
N ALA A 142 -6.99 -17.52 -6.55
CA ALA A 142 -7.82 -18.22 -7.53
C ALA A 142 -8.51 -17.25 -8.51
N LYS A 143 -9.01 -16.12 -7.99
CA LYS A 143 -9.71 -15.09 -8.79
C LYS A 143 -8.75 -14.34 -9.72
N THR A 144 -7.52 -14.10 -9.27
CA THR A 144 -6.47 -13.45 -10.07
C THR A 144 -5.70 -14.42 -10.97
N LYS A 145 -6.14 -15.69 -11.07
CA LYS A 145 -5.45 -16.75 -11.83
C LYS A 145 -3.99 -16.92 -11.39
N GLY A 146 -3.73 -16.73 -10.11
CA GLY A 146 -2.44 -16.85 -9.44
C GLY A 146 -1.65 -15.55 -9.34
N ASP A 147 -1.98 -14.49 -10.10
CA ASP A 147 -1.18 -13.26 -10.10
C ASP A 147 -1.19 -12.57 -8.73
N THR A 148 -0.01 -12.34 -8.16
CA THR A 148 0.19 -11.61 -6.90
C THR A 148 0.11 -10.09 -7.08
N GLY A 149 0.25 -9.60 -8.31
CA GLY A 149 0.67 -8.22 -8.54
C GLY A 149 2.10 -7.98 -8.06
N TRP A 150 2.52 -6.72 -8.09
CA TRP A 150 3.78 -6.30 -7.47
C TRP A 150 3.65 -6.36 -5.95
N ILE A 151 4.49 -7.17 -5.32
CA ILE A 151 4.63 -7.30 -3.87
C ILE A 151 6.07 -7.01 -3.46
N LYS A 152 6.27 -6.58 -2.21
CA LYS A 152 7.60 -6.41 -1.60
C LYS A 152 7.73 -7.27 -0.36
N ALA A 153 8.95 -7.38 0.17
CA ALA A 153 9.19 -8.06 1.44
C ALA A 153 8.30 -7.47 2.55
N GLY A 154 7.69 -8.34 3.33
CA GLY A 154 6.72 -8.02 4.37
C GLY A 154 5.25 -7.99 3.91
N ASP A 155 4.96 -8.04 2.59
CA ASP A 155 3.58 -8.15 2.10
C ASP A 155 3.01 -9.57 2.24
N MET A 156 3.89 -10.59 2.29
CA MET A 156 3.57 -12.00 2.45
C MET A 156 4.15 -12.54 3.77
N PRO A 157 3.69 -13.72 4.25
CA PRO A 157 4.26 -14.32 5.46
C PRO A 157 5.76 -14.58 5.35
N LEU A 158 6.47 -14.55 6.47
CA LEU A 158 7.94 -14.68 6.52
C LEU A 158 8.48 -15.93 5.80
N ALA A 159 7.76 -17.06 5.89
CA ALA A 159 8.13 -18.29 5.18
C ALA A 159 8.09 -18.13 3.65
N PHE A 160 7.18 -17.30 3.13
CA PHE A 160 7.12 -16.98 1.71
C PHE A 160 8.31 -16.11 1.30
N ASP A 161 8.55 -15.03 2.03
CA ASP A 161 9.64 -14.09 1.72
C ASP A 161 11.01 -14.77 1.78
N ALA A 162 11.22 -15.63 2.77
CA ALA A 162 12.47 -16.37 2.95
C ALA A 162 12.88 -17.17 1.71
N VAL A 163 11.93 -17.75 0.98
CA VAL A 163 12.20 -18.54 -0.22
C VAL A 163 12.01 -17.69 -1.48
N ALA A 164 10.82 -17.14 -1.71
CA ALA A 164 10.49 -16.47 -2.97
C ALA A 164 11.29 -15.18 -3.22
N ILE A 165 11.66 -14.45 -2.17
CA ILE A 165 12.30 -13.12 -2.26
C ILE A 165 13.79 -13.21 -1.94
N HIS A 166 14.17 -13.95 -0.91
CA HIS A 166 15.56 -13.99 -0.42
C HIS A 166 16.42 -15.09 -1.04
N GLU A 167 15.83 -16.10 -1.70
CA GLU A 167 16.58 -17.06 -2.51
C GLU A 167 16.67 -16.61 -3.97
N ASN A 168 17.65 -17.16 -4.69
CA ASN A 168 17.81 -16.87 -6.11
C ASN A 168 17.00 -17.86 -6.95
N HIS A 169 16.05 -17.32 -7.71
CA HIS A 169 15.24 -18.05 -8.67
C HIS A 169 15.27 -17.32 -10.01
N ASP A 170 15.31 -18.06 -11.12
CA ASP A 170 15.22 -17.50 -12.47
C ASP A 170 13.76 -17.28 -12.87
N ILE A 171 13.53 -16.39 -13.86
CA ILE A 171 12.19 -16.23 -14.43
C ILE A 171 11.76 -17.56 -15.06
N GLY A 172 10.54 -18.00 -14.72
CA GLY A 172 10.02 -19.29 -15.17
C GLY A 172 10.22 -20.41 -14.16
N ASP A 173 11.04 -20.21 -13.12
CA ASP A 173 11.22 -21.20 -12.06
C ASP A 173 9.91 -21.47 -11.32
N ILE A 174 9.67 -22.75 -11.06
CA ILE A 174 8.56 -23.21 -10.24
C ILE A 174 9.09 -23.97 -9.05
N PHE A 175 8.72 -23.51 -7.86
CA PHE A 175 9.21 -24.06 -6.62
C PHE A 175 8.12 -24.10 -5.53
N PRO A 176 8.20 -25.07 -4.60
CA PRO A 176 7.31 -25.15 -3.46
C PRO A 176 7.74 -24.22 -2.33
N ILE A 177 6.77 -23.72 -1.55
CA ILE A 177 7.01 -23.09 -0.25
C ILE A 177 6.06 -23.69 0.78
N ASP A 178 6.59 -24.01 1.96
CA ASP A 178 5.82 -24.52 3.10
C ASP A 178 5.72 -23.45 4.18
N ASP A 179 4.52 -22.93 4.43
CA ASP A 179 4.21 -21.99 5.51
C ASP A 179 3.37 -22.73 6.55
N VAL A 180 4.09 -23.54 7.33
CA VAL A 180 3.52 -24.45 8.34
C VAL A 180 2.76 -23.66 9.41
N GLU A 181 3.29 -22.50 9.80
CA GLU A 181 2.69 -21.60 10.80
C GLU A 181 1.27 -21.17 10.38
N ASN A 182 1.11 -20.72 9.13
CA ASN A 182 -0.19 -20.28 8.63
C ASN A 182 -0.99 -21.41 7.96
N LYS A 183 -0.50 -22.66 8.00
CA LYS A 183 -1.10 -23.82 7.32
C LYS A 183 -1.34 -23.57 5.84
N LYS A 184 -0.39 -22.92 5.16
CA LYS A 184 -0.46 -22.62 3.73
C LYS A 184 0.71 -23.26 3.01
N TYR A 185 0.43 -23.83 1.85
CA TYR A 185 1.44 -24.47 1.01
C TYR A 185 1.34 -23.89 -0.39
N TYR A 186 2.44 -23.30 -0.85
CA TYR A 186 2.47 -22.58 -2.12
C TYR A 186 3.16 -23.42 -3.18
N LEU A 187 2.66 -23.33 -4.40
CA LEU A 187 3.43 -23.54 -5.62
C LEU A 187 3.62 -22.17 -6.25
N VAL A 188 4.88 -21.74 -6.40
CA VAL A 188 5.23 -20.38 -6.85
C VAL A 188 5.88 -20.49 -8.21
N LEU A 189 5.45 -19.63 -9.14
CA LEU A 189 6.08 -19.40 -10.44
C LEU A 189 6.61 -17.97 -10.45
N LYS A 190 7.93 -17.80 -10.61
CA LYS A 190 8.53 -16.48 -10.78
C LYS A 190 8.24 -15.93 -12.17
N THR A 191 7.62 -14.75 -12.24
CA THR A 191 7.21 -14.16 -13.53
C THR A 191 8.00 -12.91 -13.91
N GLU A 192 8.57 -12.20 -12.93
CA GLU A 192 9.36 -10.99 -13.18
C GLU A 192 10.64 -11.01 -12.37
N ASN A 193 11.63 -10.24 -12.83
CA ASN A 193 12.83 -9.97 -12.06
C ASN A 193 12.53 -8.98 -10.93
N ARG A 194 13.43 -8.96 -9.94
CA ARG A 194 13.50 -7.89 -8.94
C ARG A 194 13.50 -6.55 -9.66
N THR A 195 12.48 -5.73 -9.40
CA THR A 195 12.27 -4.45 -10.06
C THR A 195 12.18 -3.35 -9.00
N PRO A 196 13.11 -2.38 -8.98
CA PRO A 196 12.96 -1.19 -8.17
C PRO A 196 11.75 -0.38 -8.67
N ILE A 197 10.78 -0.13 -7.80
CA ILE A 197 9.61 0.69 -8.10
C ILE A 197 9.59 1.89 -7.17
N GLU A 198 9.47 3.08 -7.77
CA GLU A 198 9.33 4.34 -7.04
C GLU A 198 8.06 4.29 -6.15
N GLU A 199 8.25 4.44 -4.85
CA GLU A 199 7.21 4.60 -3.85
C GLU A 199 7.29 5.99 -3.22
N ILE A 200 6.11 6.58 -2.96
CA ILE A 200 5.99 7.77 -2.12
C ILE A 200 5.08 7.49 -0.95
N THR A 201 5.49 7.95 0.23
CA THR A 201 4.61 8.00 1.40
C THR A 201 4.01 9.39 1.48
N VAL A 202 2.68 9.45 1.49
CA VAL A 202 1.93 10.71 1.42
C VAL A 202 1.06 10.86 2.65
N LEU A 203 1.29 11.94 3.39
CA LEU A 203 0.38 12.41 4.42
C LEU A 203 -0.76 13.17 3.74
N LYS A 204 -1.95 12.58 3.75
CA LYS A 204 -3.19 13.24 3.37
C LYS A 204 -3.83 13.85 4.61
N PHE A 205 -4.27 15.10 4.53
CA PHE A 205 -5.10 15.74 5.55
C PHE A 205 -6.21 16.55 4.92
N THR A 206 -7.42 16.57 5.48
CA THR A 206 -8.59 17.27 4.98
C THR A 206 -9.27 18.06 6.08
N GLU A 207 -9.45 19.35 5.84
CA GLU A 207 -10.24 20.25 6.68
C GLU A 207 -11.50 20.69 5.94
N ASP A 208 -12.54 21.00 6.70
CA ASP A 208 -13.73 21.65 6.18
C ASP A 208 -13.44 23.15 6.03
N ILE A 209 -13.98 23.75 4.97
CA ILE A 209 -13.89 25.18 4.71
C ILE A 209 -15.16 25.81 5.27
N GLU A 210 -14.98 26.67 6.27
CA GLU A 210 -16.05 27.54 6.80
C GLU A 210 -16.45 28.62 5.81
#